data_AF-A0A534N8V9-F1
#
_entry.id   AF-A0A534N8V9-F1
#
_cell.length_a   1.000
_cell.length_b   1.000
_cell.length_c   1.000
_cell.angle_alpha   90.00
_cell.angle_beta   90.00
_cell.angle_gamma   90.00
#
_symmetry.space_group_name_H-M   'P 1'
#
loop_
_entity.id
_entity.type
_entity.pdbx_description
1 polymer ?
#
loop_
_entity_poly.entity_id
_entity_poly.type
_entity_poly.pdbx_seq_one_letter_code
_entity_poly.pdbx_strand_id
1 'polypeptide(L)'
;MWPKISPQQPQQPAPLPIEPRGFFTGVKIRPIIVGAVVDYVATFVLVMLYLILYYVKEPFEKGGLPEEAIEKALNEMLSSQEGLVALIVIGAFCTALGGYLAARLAKADELKHGALVGAVSLIVGVLQTAMTGEASPVPYFYQLLGYVLAIPAGALGGSFAQGPGRVSIPGK
;
A
#
# COMPACT_ATOMS: atom_id res chain seq x y z
N MET A 1 -10.96 58.08 53.18
CA MET A 1 -10.48 57.89 51.81
C MET A 1 -10.36 56.39 51.58
N TRP A 2 -11.36 55.76 50.95
CA TRP A 2 -11.37 54.30 50.72
C TRP A 2 -10.55 53.95 49.46
N PRO A 3 -9.78 52.85 49.46
CA PRO A 3 -9.06 52.41 48.26
C PRO A 3 -10.02 51.80 47.24
N LYS A 4 -9.87 52.17 45.96
CA LYS A 4 -10.61 51.59 44.84
C LYS A 4 -10.13 50.16 44.59
N ILE A 5 -11.05 49.19 44.67
CA ILE A 5 -10.81 47.82 44.23
C ILE A 5 -10.98 47.80 42.71
N SER A 6 -9.91 47.50 41.98
CA SER A 6 -9.97 47.29 40.54
C SER A 6 -10.69 45.96 40.23
N PRO A 7 -11.62 45.91 39.27
CA PRO A 7 -12.27 44.66 38.88
C PRO A 7 -11.24 43.75 38.20
N GLN A 8 -11.11 42.51 38.71
CA GLN A 8 -10.30 41.47 38.08
C GLN A 8 -10.83 41.19 36.67
N GLN A 9 -9.97 41.33 35.65
CA GLN A 9 -10.30 40.87 34.31
C GLN A 9 -10.57 39.35 34.35
N PRO A 10 -11.63 38.85 33.67
CA PRO A 10 -11.84 37.43 33.54
C PRO A 10 -10.60 36.81 32.90
N GLN A 11 -9.95 35.87 33.59
CA GLN A 11 -8.84 35.11 33.03
C GLN A 11 -9.35 34.40 31.77
N GLN A 12 -8.88 34.84 30.59
CA GLN A 12 -9.09 34.07 29.37
C GLN A 12 -8.44 32.69 29.56
N PRO A 13 -9.15 31.59 29.24
CA PRO A 13 -8.56 30.26 29.27
C PRO A 13 -7.29 30.26 28.43
N ALA A 14 -6.20 29.71 28.96
CA ALA A 14 -4.95 29.60 28.21
C ALA A 14 -5.22 28.96 26.84
N PRO A 15 -4.69 29.52 25.73
CA PRO A 15 -4.84 28.89 24.42
C PRO A 15 -4.30 27.46 24.49
N LEU A 16 -5.12 26.50 24.07
CA LEU A 16 -4.77 25.08 24.09
C LEU A 16 -3.43 24.86 23.36
N PRO A 17 -2.52 24.02 23.89
CA PRO A 17 -1.28 23.69 23.21
C PRO A 17 -1.57 23.25 21.78
N ILE A 18 -0.98 23.94 20.81
CA ILE A 18 -1.08 23.58 19.40
C ILE A 18 -0.23 22.30 19.25
N GLU A 19 -0.85 21.13 19.35
CA GLU A 19 -0.14 19.88 19.06
C GLU A 19 0.39 19.93 17.63
N PRO A 20 1.70 19.73 17.40
CA PRO A 20 2.23 19.60 16.06
C PRO A 20 1.66 18.32 15.45
N ARG A 21 0.59 18.45 14.66
CA ARG A 21 0.09 17.38 13.79
C ARG A 21 1.05 17.20 12.61
N GLY A 22 2.22 16.63 12.89
CA GLY A 22 3.12 16.14 11.86
C GLY A 22 2.43 15.02 11.06
N PHE A 23 2.80 14.90 9.79
CA PHE A 23 2.26 13.84 8.90
C PHE A 23 2.46 12.43 9.47
N PHE A 24 3.53 12.23 10.24
CA PHE A 24 3.89 10.95 10.86
C PHE A 24 3.38 10.78 12.30
N THR A 25 2.68 11.76 12.87
CA THR A 25 2.11 11.64 14.21
C THR A 25 1.06 10.51 14.21
N GLY A 26 1.20 9.56 15.14
CA GLY A 26 0.31 8.39 15.28
C GLY A 26 0.71 7.17 14.44
N VAL A 27 1.74 7.27 13.61
CA VAL A 27 2.19 6.18 12.72
C VAL A 27 2.97 5.11 13.49
N LYS A 28 2.54 3.85 13.32
CA LYS A 28 3.21 2.66 13.84
C LYS A 28 3.94 1.95 12.70
N ILE A 29 5.26 1.87 12.81
CA ILE A 29 6.12 1.28 11.77
C ILE A 29 5.92 -0.24 11.65
N ARG A 30 5.77 -0.96 12.76
CA ARG A 30 5.67 -2.43 12.76
C ARG A 30 4.51 -2.94 11.89
N PRO A 31 3.27 -2.41 12.01
CA PRO A 31 2.19 -2.75 11.10
C PRO A 31 2.48 -2.51 9.61
N ILE A 32 3.17 -1.42 9.28
CA ILE A 32 3.50 -1.08 7.88
C ILE A 32 4.44 -2.12 7.29
N ILE A 33 5.48 -2.52 8.05
CA ILE A 33 6.40 -3.57 7.62
C ILE A 33 5.64 -4.87 7.36
N VAL A 34 4.75 -5.27 8.27
CA VAL A 34 3.93 -6.49 8.09
C VAL A 34 3.06 -6.38 6.83
N GLY A 35 2.41 -5.24 6.62
CA GLY A 35 1.60 -5.01 5.42
C GLY A 35 2.40 -5.09 4.13
N ALA A 36 3.59 -4.47 4.08
CA ALA A 36 4.47 -4.52 2.91
C ALA A 36 5.00 -5.93 2.63
N VAL A 37 5.34 -6.70 3.67
CA VAL A 37 5.73 -8.10 3.53
C VAL A 37 4.58 -8.93 2.95
N VAL A 38 3.36 -8.74 3.45
CA VAL A 38 2.19 -9.46 2.93
C VAL A 38 1.92 -9.07 1.47
N ASP A 39 1.99 -7.79 1.13
CA ASP A 39 1.85 -7.33 -0.26
C ASP A 39 2.84 -8.04 -1.19
N TYR A 40 4.13 -8.04 -0.84
CA TYR A 40 5.16 -8.65 -1.67
C TYR A 40 4.99 -10.16 -1.83
N VAL A 41 4.74 -10.87 -0.72
CA VAL A 41 4.54 -12.33 -0.74
C VAL A 41 3.26 -12.70 -1.51
N ALA A 42 2.16 -11.97 -1.27
CA ALA A 42 0.90 -12.22 -1.97
C ALA A 42 1.02 -11.96 -3.47
N THR A 43 1.73 -10.90 -3.86
CA THR A 43 1.99 -10.59 -5.27
C THR A 43 2.76 -11.72 -5.93
N PHE A 44 3.84 -12.20 -5.31
CA PHE A 44 4.61 -13.32 -5.85
C PHE A 44 3.75 -14.58 -6.03
N VAL A 45 2.97 -14.94 -5.01
CA VAL A 45 2.09 -16.12 -5.05
C VAL A 45 1.01 -15.98 -6.13
N LEU A 46 0.34 -14.83 -6.23
CA LEU A 46 -0.73 -14.63 -7.20
C LEU A 46 -0.22 -14.53 -8.64
N VAL A 47 0.95 -13.92 -8.87
CA VAL A 47 1.58 -13.92 -10.20
C VAL A 47 1.98 -15.35 -10.59
N MET A 48 2.57 -16.12 -9.68
CA MET A 48 2.91 -17.52 -9.96
C MET A 48 1.67 -18.36 -10.25
N LEU A 49 0.60 -18.17 -9.48
CA LEU A 49 -0.68 -18.84 -9.71
C LEU A 49 -1.28 -18.45 -11.07
N TYR A 50 -1.22 -17.17 -11.43
CA TYR A 50 -1.68 -16.67 -12.72
C TYR A 50 -0.89 -17.29 -13.88
N LEU A 51 0.45 -17.38 -13.79
CA LEU A 51 1.27 -18.06 -14.78
C LEU A 51 0.87 -19.53 -14.94
N ILE A 52 0.68 -20.25 -13.83
CA ILE A 52 0.29 -21.67 -13.84
C ILE A 52 -1.06 -21.88 -14.51
N LEU A 53 -2.06 -21.08 -14.15
CA LEU A 53 -3.43 -21.28 -14.62
C LEU A 53 -3.62 -20.90 -16.10
N TYR A 54 -2.88 -19.90 -16.59
CA TYR A 54 -3.13 -19.31 -17.90
C TYR A 54 -2.07 -19.65 -18.96
N TYR A 55 -0.81 -19.86 -18.57
CA TYR A 55 0.30 -19.99 -19.54
C TYR A 55 1.04 -21.32 -19.45
N VAL A 56 1.17 -21.93 -18.27
CA VAL A 56 1.92 -23.20 -18.08
C VAL A 56 1.05 -24.36 -17.58
N LYS A 57 -0.25 -24.32 -17.88
CA LYS A 57 -1.21 -25.34 -17.44
C LYS A 57 -0.86 -26.75 -17.94
N GLU A 58 -0.54 -26.89 -19.23
CA GLU A 58 -0.22 -28.19 -19.84
C GLU A 58 1.03 -28.86 -19.25
N PRO A 59 2.20 -28.19 -19.15
CA PRO A 59 3.37 -28.81 -18.53
C PRO A 59 3.11 -29.11 -17.04
N PHE A 60 2.39 -28.24 -16.33
CA PHE A 60 2.02 -28.46 -14.93
C PHE A 60 1.16 -29.72 -14.75
N GLU A 61 0.16 -29.94 -15.61
CA GLU A 61 -0.67 -31.16 -15.61
C GLU A 61 0.13 -32.42 -15.96
N LYS A 62 1.21 -32.29 -16.73
CA LYS A 62 2.17 -33.36 -17.01
C LYS A 62 3.17 -33.60 -15.87
N GLY A 63 3.00 -32.90 -14.74
CA GLY A 63 3.77 -33.11 -13.52
C GLY A 63 5.07 -32.33 -13.43
N GLY A 64 5.26 -31.29 -14.25
CA GLY A 64 6.50 -30.50 -14.24
C GLY A 64 6.31 -29.02 -14.54
N LEU A 65 7.20 -28.20 -13.99
CA LEU A 65 7.34 -26.80 -14.35
C LEU A 65 8.76 -26.60 -14.90
N PRO A 66 9.02 -27.00 -16.16
CA PRO A 66 10.33 -26.78 -16.75
C PRO A 66 10.60 -25.28 -16.84
N GLU A 67 11.83 -24.88 -16.55
CA GLU A 67 12.25 -23.48 -16.49
C GLU A 67 11.95 -22.74 -17.81
N GLU A 68 12.20 -23.39 -18.95
CA GLU A 68 11.88 -22.89 -20.29
C GLU A 68 10.39 -22.54 -20.47
N ALA A 69 9.48 -23.31 -19.86
CA ALA A 69 8.05 -23.02 -19.95
C ALA A 69 7.67 -21.79 -19.11
N ILE A 70 8.29 -21.62 -17.94
CA ILE A 70 8.08 -20.46 -17.08
C ILE A 70 8.62 -19.20 -17.78
N GLU A 71 9.82 -19.25 -18.34
CA GLU A 71 10.41 -18.12 -19.06
C GLU A 71 9.57 -17.71 -20.27
N LYS A 72 9.10 -18.69 -21.07
CA LYS A 72 8.22 -18.43 -22.20
C LYS A 72 6.91 -17.79 -21.73
N ALA A 73 6.30 -18.31 -20.68
CA ALA A 73 5.07 -17.78 -20.10
C ALA A 73 5.23 -16.35 -19.56
N LEU A 74 6.35 -16.05 -18.91
CA LEU A 74 6.68 -14.70 -18.46
C LEU A 74 6.81 -13.74 -19.63
N ASN A 75 7.55 -14.12 -20.67
CA ASN A 75 7.69 -13.29 -21.87
C ASN A 75 6.35 -13.02 -22.55
N GLU A 76 5.49 -14.05 -22.67
CA GLU A 76 4.17 -13.92 -23.26
C GLU A 76 3.25 -13.01 -22.41
N MET A 77 3.25 -13.19 -21.10
CA MET A 77 2.51 -12.35 -20.15
C MET A 77 2.94 -10.89 -20.18
N LEU A 78 4.25 -10.62 -20.27
CA LEU A 78 4.80 -9.25 -20.29
C LEU A 78 4.60 -8.58 -21.66
N SER A 79 4.42 -9.37 -22.72
CA SER A 79 4.15 -8.87 -24.07
C SER A 79 2.66 -8.68 -24.37
N SER A 80 1.77 -9.33 -23.60
CA SER A 80 0.33 -9.26 -23.80
C SER A 80 -0.32 -8.14 -22.98
N GLN A 81 -1.27 -7.42 -23.59
CA GLN A 81 -2.03 -6.39 -22.88
C GLN A 81 -2.82 -6.98 -21.69
N GLU A 82 -3.36 -8.19 -21.86
CA GLU A 82 -4.12 -8.90 -20.83
C GLU A 82 -3.23 -9.26 -19.64
N GLY A 83 -2.01 -9.76 -19.88
CA GLY A 83 -1.05 -10.05 -18.83
C GLY A 83 -0.60 -8.81 -18.08
N LEU A 84 -0.32 -7.71 -18.79
CA LEU A 84 0.04 -6.43 -18.16
C LEU A 84 -1.09 -5.85 -17.29
N VAL A 85 -2.33 -5.89 -17.76
CA VAL A 85 -3.49 -5.48 -16.96
C VAL A 85 -3.67 -6.39 -15.75
N ALA A 86 -3.52 -7.71 -15.93
CA ALA A 86 -3.60 -8.66 -14.83
C ALA A 86 -2.54 -8.39 -13.76
N LEU A 87 -1.29 -8.09 -14.13
CA LEU A 87 -0.23 -7.72 -13.20
C LEU A 87 -0.58 -6.47 -12.39
N ILE A 88 -1.12 -5.44 -13.03
CA ILE A 88 -1.56 -4.22 -12.34
C ILE A 88 -2.68 -4.53 -11.34
N VAL A 89 -3.68 -5.32 -11.77
CA VAL A 89 -4.81 -5.68 -10.91
C VAL A 89 -4.36 -6.52 -9.72
N ILE A 90 -3.52 -7.54 -9.95
CA ILE A 90 -2.95 -8.39 -8.90
C ILE A 90 -2.12 -7.55 -7.93
N GLY A 91 -1.22 -6.71 -8.44
CA GLY A 91 -0.38 -5.84 -7.61
C GLY A 91 -1.22 -4.87 -6.78
N ALA A 92 -2.16 -4.16 -7.39
CA ALA A 92 -3.06 -3.26 -6.67
C ALA A 92 -3.89 -3.98 -5.60
N PHE A 93 -4.39 -5.19 -5.91
CA PHE A 93 -5.11 -6.01 -4.94
C PHE A 93 -4.25 -6.42 -3.75
N CYS A 94 -3.01 -6.87 -3.99
CA CYS A 94 -2.07 -7.24 -2.94
C CYS A 94 -1.65 -6.04 -2.09
N THR A 95 -1.42 -4.88 -2.70
CA THR A 95 -1.11 -3.64 -1.99
C THR A 95 -2.29 -3.19 -1.14
N ALA A 96 -3.52 -3.32 -1.63
CA ALA A 96 -4.72 -3.07 -0.84
C ALA A 96 -4.86 -4.06 0.33
N LEU A 97 -4.57 -5.35 0.11
CA LEU A 97 -4.59 -6.36 1.17
C LEU A 97 -3.53 -6.07 2.25
N GLY A 98 -2.30 -5.73 1.84
CA GLY A 98 -1.22 -5.32 2.74
C GLY A 98 -1.59 -4.06 3.53
N GLY A 99 -2.16 -3.06 2.85
CA GLY A 99 -2.65 -1.83 3.46
C GLY A 99 -3.77 -2.07 4.47
N TYR A 100 -4.72 -2.95 4.16
CA TYR A 100 -5.78 -3.40 5.06
C TYR A 100 -5.21 -4.05 6.33
N LEU A 101 -4.23 -4.95 6.20
CA LEU A 101 -3.61 -5.62 7.34
C LEU A 101 -2.80 -4.66 8.19
N ALA A 102 -2.00 -3.78 7.59
CA ALA A 102 -1.25 -2.75 8.32
C ALA A 102 -2.19 -1.84 9.12
N ALA A 103 -3.28 -1.39 8.49
CA ALA A 103 -4.30 -0.59 9.15
C ALA A 103 -4.98 -1.33 10.32
N ARG A 104 -5.37 -2.60 10.10
CA ARG A 104 -6.03 -3.43 11.12
C ARG A 104 -5.14 -3.71 12.32
N LEU A 105 -3.83 -3.88 12.09
CA LEU A 105 -2.84 -4.05 13.15
C LEU A 105 -2.51 -2.75 13.86
N ALA A 106 -2.53 -1.62 13.15
CA ALA A 106 -2.28 -0.31 13.72
C ALA A 106 -3.40 0.14 14.68
N LYS A 107 -4.66 -0.18 14.36
CA LYS A 107 -5.87 0.22 15.12
C LYS A 107 -6.00 1.74 15.35
N ALA A 108 -5.31 2.53 14.54
CA ALA A 108 -5.30 3.99 14.57
C ALA A 108 -4.76 4.49 13.22
N ASP A 109 -5.24 5.65 12.75
CA ASP A 109 -4.78 6.27 11.50
C ASP A 109 -4.72 5.27 10.32
N GLU A 110 -5.74 4.44 10.18
CA GLU A 110 -5.77 3.28 9.29
C GLU A 110 -5.51 3.67 7.82
N LEU A 111 -6.11 4.78 7.36
CA LEU A 111 -5.87 5.32 6.02
C LEU A 111 -4.39 5.67 5.81
N LYS A 112 -3.72 6.27 6.81
CA LYS A 112 -2.30 6.62 6.72
C LYS A 112 -1.43 5.38 6.67
N HIS A 113 -1.71 4.38 7.50
CA HIS A 113 -0.97 3.11 7.50
C HIS A 113 -1.11 2.38 6.16
N GLY A 114 -2.33 2.36 5.59
CA GLY A 114 -2.57 1.82 4.26
C GLY A 114 -1.79 2.55 3.17
N ALA A 115 -1.87 3.89 3.15
CA ALA A 115 -1.13 4.71 2.18
C ALA A 115 0.39 4.52 2.29
N LEU A 116 0.91 4.36 3.52
CA LEU A 116 2.33 4.11 3.76
C LEU A 116 2.77 2.72 3.28
N VAL A 117 1.91 1.69 3.35
CA VAL A 117 2.19 0.41 2.69
C VAL A 117 2.35 0.62 1.20
N GLY A 118 1.40 1.30 0.55
CA GLY A 118 1.49 1.61 -0.88
C GLY A 118 2.77 2.39 -1.26
N ALA A 119 3.19 3.33 -0.42
CA ALA A 119 4.44 4.06 -0.62
C ALA A 119 5.68 3.16 -0.47
N VAL A 120 5.70 2.27 0.53
CA VAL A 120 6.79 1.29 0.71
C VAL A 120 6.85 0.33 -0.49
N SER A 121 5.71 -0.16 -0.96
CA SER A 121 5.64 -1.06 -2.12
C SER A 121 6.13 -0.39 -3.40
N LEU A 122 5.80 0.89 -3.61
CA LEU A 122 6.35 1.68 -4.71
C LEU A 122 7.87 1.77 -4.63
N ILE A 123 8.41 2.10 -3.45
CA ILE A 123 9.87 2.18 -3.24
C ILE A 123 10.52 0.84 -3.56
N VAL A 124 9.96 -0.26 -3.06
CA VAL A 124 10.47 -1.61 -3.34
C VAL A 124 10.45 -1.92 -4.84
N GLY A 125 9.35 -1.62 -5.54
CA GLY A 125 9.25 -1.86 -6.98
C GLY A 125 10.23 -1.03 -7.82
N VAL A 126 10.46 0.23 -7.44
CA VAL A 126 11.47 1.09 -8.07
C VAL A 126 12.87 0.57 -7.79
N LEU A 127 13.18 0.19 -6.55
CA LEU A 127 14.48 -0.37 -6.19
C LEU A 127 14.75 -1.68 -6.92
N GLN A 128 13.75 -2.56 -7.03
CA GLN A 128 13.88 -3.82 -7.76
C GLN A 128 14.26 -3.57 -9.22
N THR A 129 13.56 -2.63 -9.88
CA THR A 129 13.85 -2.26 -11.28
C THR A 129 15.25 -1.64 -11.42
N ALA A 130 15.67 -0.81 -10.45
CA ALA A 130 16.97 -0.18 -10.47
C ALA A 130 18.12 -1.18 -10.24
N MET A 131 17.90 -2.19 -9.40
CA MET A 131 18.91 -3.22 -9.06
C MET A 131 19.11 -4.24 -10.19
N THR A 132 18.10 -4.51 -11.01
CA THR A 132 18.23 -5.42 -12.15
C THR A 132 19.08 -4.85 -13.28
N GLY A 133 19.24 -3.52 -13.37
CA GLY A 133 20.10 -2.86 -14.36
C GLY A 133 19.65 -2.99 -15.83
N GLU A 134 18.64 -3.80 -16.10
CA GLU A 134 18.05 -4.00 -17.42
C GLU A 134 16.87 -3.06 -17.66
N ALA A 135 16.63 -2.71 -18.93
CA ALA A 135 15.41 -2.02 -19.31
C ALA A 135 14.22 -2.90 -18.97
N SER A 136 13.24 -2.35 -18.24
CA SER A 136 12.05 -3.11 -17.87
C SER A 136 11.37 -3.65 -19.14
N PRO A 137 11.07 -4.96 -19.22
CA PRO A 137 10.34 -5.54 -20.35
C PRO A 137 8.89 -5.03 -20.44
N VAL A 138 8.42 -4.33 -19.40
CA VAL A 138 7.09 -3.74 -19.32
C VAL A 138 7.08 -2.37 -20.02
N PRO A 139 6.12 -2.09 -20.92
CA PRO A 139 5.98 -0.77 -21.51
C PRO A 139 5.76 0.32 -20.45
N TYR A 140 6.45 1.47 -20.62
CA TYR A 140 6.50 2.56 -19.62
C TYR A 140 5.13 3.01 -19.09
N PHE A 141 4.11 3.02 -19.95
CA PHE A 141 2.75 3.43 -19.54
C PHE A 141 2.17 2.52 -18.44
N TYR A 142 2.30 1.20 -18.56
CA TYR A 142 1.80 0.25 -17.56
C TYR A 142 2.60 0.33 -16.27
N GLN A 143 3.92 0.55 -16.39
CA GLN A 143 4.80 0.76 -15.24
C GLN A 143 4.40 2.02 -14.46
N LEU A 144 4.19 3.14 -15.15
CA LEU A 144 3.75 4.39 -14.54
C LEU A 144 2.38 4.23 -13.87
N LEU A 145 1.45 3.55 -14.53
CA LEU A 145 0.13 3.28 -13.98
C LEU A 145 0.22 2.45 -12.69
N GLY A 146 1.06 1.41 -12.66
CA GLY A 146 1.34 0.63 -11.46
C GLY A 146 1.88 1.46 -10.30
N TYR A 147 2.84 2.36 -10.57
CA TYR A 147 3.38 3.26 -9.55
C TYR A 147 2.34 4.25 -9.03
N VAL A 148 1.56 4.87 -9.92
CA VAL A 148 0.51 5.81 -9.53
C VAL A 148 -0.56 5.11 -8.69
N LEU A 149 -0.88 3.85 -8.98
CA LEU A 149 -1.90 3.07 -8.28
C LEU A 149 -1.46 2.54 -6.91
N ALA A 150 -0.16 2.38 -6.64
CA ALA A 150 0.32 1.77 -5.41
C ALA A 150 -0.19 2.49 -4.14
N ILE A 151 -0.06 3.82 -4.08
CA ILE A 151 -0.50 4.61 -2.91
C ILE A 151 -2.03 4.60 -2.77
N PRO A 152 -2.84 4.89 -3.81
CA PRO A 152 -4.30 4.76 -3.74
C PRO A 152 -4.77 3.36 -3.36
N ALA A 153 -4.15 2.31 -3.87
CA ALA A 153 -4.50 0.93 -3.55
C ALA A 153 -4.25 0.62 -2.07
N GLY A 154 -3.08 0.98 -1.55
CA GLY A 154 -2.77 0.84 -0.12
C GLY A 154 -3.74 1.64 0.77
N ALA A 155 -4.03 2.90 0.39
CA ALA A 155 -4.99 3.74 1.09
C ALA A 155 -6.40 3.13 1.07
N LEU A 156 -6.85 2.61 -0.07
CA LEU A 156 -8.13 1.91 -0.21
C LEU A 156 -8.21 0.72 0.76
N GLY A 157 -7.16 -0.09 0.83
CA GLY A 157 -7.01 -1.16 1.83
C GLY A 157 -7.18 -0.67 3.26
N GLY A 158 -6.48 0.42 3.61
CA GLY A 158 -6.59 1.05 4.91
C GLY A 158 -8.01 1.56 5.22
N SER A 159 -8.71 2.10 4.23
CA SER A 159 -10.08 2.58 4.38
C SER A 159 -11.07 1.46 4.71
N PHE A 160 -10.91 0.27 4.11
CA PHE A 160 -11.74 -0.90 4.43
C PHE A 160 -11.50 -1.40 5.85
N ALA A 161 -10.31 -1.17 6.43
CA ALA A 161 -10.05 -1.51 7.82
C ALA A 161 -10.67 -0.52 8.83
N GLN A 162 -11.04 0.71 8.39
CA GLN A 162 -11.62 1.73 9.29
C GLN A 162 -13.02 1.35 9.80
N GLY A 163 -13.83 0.68 8.99
CA GLY A 163 -15.20 0.32 9.37
C GLY A 163 -16.14 1.53 9.53
N PRO A 164 -17.46 1.38 9.31
CA PRO A 164 -18.41 2.51 9.32
C PRO A 164 -18.55 3.27 10.66
N GLY A 165 -18.09 2.68 11.77
CA GLY A 165 -18.26 3.23 13.12
C GLY A 165 -17.05 3.96 13.70
N ARG A 166 -15.91 4.02 12.99
CA ARG A 166 -14.69 4.70 13.46
C ARG A 166 -14.28 5.83 12.53
N VAL A 167 -15.27 6.61 12.07
CA VAL A 167 -14.97 7.95 11.56
C VAL A 167 -14.41 8.73 12.74
N SER A 168 -13.08 8.74 12.86
CA SER A 168 -12.38 9.72 13.69
C SER A 168 -12.65 11.06 13.02
N ILE A 169 -13.74 11.70 13.43
CA ILE A 169 -13.95 13.11 13.17
C ILE A 169 -12.80 13.80 13.90
N PRO A 170 -11.90 14.50 13.19
CA PRO A 170 -10.87 15.27 13.85
C PRO A 170 -11.56 16.47 14.50
N GLY A 171 -12.02 16.33 15.75
CA GLY A 171 -12.64 17.44 16.48
C GLY A 171 -13.71 17.10 17.51
N LYS A 172 -13.52 16.08 18.34
CA LYS A 172 -14.13 16.05 19.69
C LYS A 172 -13.11 15.57 20.70
#